data_AF-A0A948E9D9-F1
#
_entry.id   AF-A0A948E9D9-F1
#
_cell.length_a   1.000
_cell.length_b   1.000
_cell.length_c   1.000
_cell.angle_alpha   90.00
_cell.angle_beta   90.00
_cell.angle_gamma   90.00
#
_symmetry.space_group_name_H-M   'P 1'
#
loop_
_entity.id
_entity.type
_entity.pdbx_description
1 polymer ?
#
loop_
_entity_poly.entity_id
_entity_poly.type
_entity_poly.pdbx_seq_one_letter_code
_entity_poly.pdbx_strand_id
1 'polypeptide(L)' 'MPVLLRDFGASHGMLLVTDFSLISSFADELTNLGYGYSCLSEPTGVAHPDDDEALMEMLSDWGWAGRDNPPAWYREPTN' A
#
# COMPACT_ATOMS: atom_id res chain seq x y z
N MET A 1 8.36 -6.84 9.94
CA MET A 1 7.02 -7.31 10.36
C MET A 1 5.99 -6.80 9.36
N PRO A 2 4.98 -7.59 8.96
CA PRO A 2 3.93 -7.12 8.05
C PRO A 2 3.09 -6.00 8.68
N VAL A 3 2.68 -5.02 7.87
CA VAL A 3 1.80 -3.92 8.27
C VAL A 3 0.60 -3.85 7.33
N LEU A 4 -0.60 -3.73 7.89
CA LEU A 4 -1.82 -3.56 7.08
C LEU A 4 -2.10 -2.06 6.88
N LEU A 5 -2.02 -1.60 5.63
CA LEU A 5 -2.52 -0.31 5.21
C LEU A 5 -3.98 -0.44 4.75
N ARG A 6 -4.89 0.27 5.41
CA ARG A 6 -6.31 0.25 5.07
C ARG A 6 -6.62 1.33 4.04
N ASP A 7 -7.78 1.18 3.40
CA ASP A 7 -8.41 2.18 2.53
C ASP A 7 -7.65 2.54 1.24
N PHE A 8 -6.54 1.85 0.94
CA PHE A 8 -5.79 1.98 -0.31
C PHE A 8 -5.65 0.63 -1.01
N GLY A 9 -5.63 0.64 -2.34
CA GLY A 9 -5.42 -0.53 -3.19
C GLY A 9 -6.63 -1.45 -3.22
N ALA A 10 -6.51 -2.64 -2.61
CA ALA A 10 -7.58 -3.62 -2.64
C ALA A 10 -8.73 -3.27 -1.67
N SER A 11 -9.85 -3.97 -1.82
CA SER A 11 -11.10 -3.69 -1.08
C SER A 11 -10.96 -3.76 0.44
N HIS A 12 -10.06 -4.60 0.96
CA HIS A 12 -9.76 -4.68 2.40
C HIS A 12 -8.40 -4.06 2.77
N GLY A 13 -7.72 -3.42 1.82
CA GLY A 13 -6.43 -2.76 2.00
C GLY A 13 -5.24 -3.55 1.46
N MET A 14 -4.06 -2.99 1.69
CA MET A 14 -2.77 -3.51 1.23
C MET A 14 -1.93 -4.01 2.41
N LEU A 15 -1.45 -5.25 2.32
CA LEU A 15 -0.47 -5.79 3.23
C LEU A 15 0.94 -5.40 2.78
N LEU A 16 1.61 -4.59 3.57
CA LEU A 16 2.98 -4.15 3.34
C LEU A 16 3.94 -5.12 4.03
N VAL A 17 4.85 -5.71 3.26
CA VAL A 17 5.87 -6.64 3.74
C VAL A 17 7.24 -6.20 3.29
N THR A 18 8.28 -6.56 4.04
CA THR A 18 9.68 -6.32 3.64
C THR A 18 10.30 -7.50 2.92
N ASP A 19 9.67 -8.67 3.05
CA ASP A 19 10.04 -9.91 2.38
C ASP A 19 8.78 -10.64 1.96
N PHE A 20 8.64 -10.88 0.66
CA PHE A 20 7.51 -11.62 0.08
C PHE A 20 7.45 -13.07 0.57
N SER A 21 8.58 -13.67 0.97
CA SER A 21 8.62 -15.04 1.48
C SER A 21 7.67 -15.24 2.66
N LEU A 22 7.48 -14.19 3.49
CA LEU A 22 6.60 -14.18 4.66
C LEU A 22 5.12 -14.43 4.33
N ILE A 23 4.69 -14.05 3.12
CA ILE A 23 3.28 -14.14 2.70
C ILE A 23 3.07 -15.01 1.47
N SER A 24 4.15 -15.47 0.83
CA SER A 24 4.12 -16.25 -0.40
C SER A 24 3.16 -17.46 -0.35
N SER A 25 3.13 -18.16 0.79
CA SER A 25 2.25 -19.33 0.99
C SER A 25 0.77 -18.97 1.16
N PHE A 26 0.47 -17.70 1.41
CA PHE A 26 -0.88 -17.17 1.65
C PHE A 26 -1.33 -16.18 0.57
N ALA A 27 -0.52 -15.93 -0.46
CA ALA A 27 -0.76 -14.86 -1.44
C ALA A 27 -2.12 -15.02 -2.16
N ASP A 28 -2.45 -16.24 -2.57
CA ASP A 28 -3.74 -16.54 -3.21
C ASP A 28 -4.91 -16.35 -2.24
N GLU A 29 -4.75 -16.80 -0.98
CA GLU A 29 -5.77 -16.66 0.05
C GLU A 29 -6.02 -15.18 0.39
N LEU A 30 -4.96 -14.39 0.55
CA LEU A 30 -5.04 -12.94 0.77
C LEU A 30 -5.81 -12.25 -0.35
N THR A 31 -5.50 -12.58 -1.61
CA THR A 31 -6.17 -12.03 -2.79
C THR A 31 -7.65 -12.43 -2.81
N ASN A 32 -7.96 -13.70 -2.55
CA ASN A 32 -9.35 -14.19 -2.47
C ASN A 32 -10.16 -13.53 -1.35
N LEU A 33 -9.49 -13.16 -0.25
CA LEU A 33 -10.09 -12.42 0.86
C LEU A 33 -10.20 -10.91 0.58
N GLY A 34 -9.77 -10.41 -0.58
CA GLY A 34 -9.87 -9.01 -0.97
C GLY A 34 -8.72 -8.12 -0.48
N TYR A 35 -7.60 -8.70 -0.05
CA TYR A 35 -6.38 -7.97 0.27
C TYR A 35 -5.45 -7.93 -0.93
N GLY A 36 -4.78 -6.79 -1.10
CA GLY A 36 -3.60 -6.69 -1.95
C GLY A 36 -2.35 -6.77 -1.08
N TYR A 37 -1.19 -6.86 -1.71
CA TYR A 37 0.08 -6.83 -1.01
C TYR A 37 1.14 -6.09 -1.82
N SER A 38 2.08 -5.47 -1.11
CA SER A 38 3.25 -4.83 -1.72
C SER A 38 4.49 -5.10 -0.88
N CYS A 39 5.62 -5.31 -1.56
CA CYS A 39 6.91 -5.51 -0.92
C CYS A 39 7.67 -4.18 -0.91
N LEU A 40 7.85 -3.59 0.27
CA LEU A 40 8.57 -2.35 0.47
C LEU A 40 9.87 -2.61 1.24
N SER A 41 10.95 -1.94 0.86
CA SER A 41 12.21 -2.01 1.60
C SER A 41 12.07 -1.39 2.99
N GLU A 42 12.87 -1.87 3.96
CA GLU A 42 12.95 -1.21 5.26
C GLU A 42 13.47 0.23 5.11
N PRO A 43 12.90 1.20 5.86
CA PRO A 43 13.44 2.55 5.88
C PRO A 43 14.90 2.51 6.32
N THR A 44 15.78 3.12 5.54
CA THR A 44 17.22 3.17 5.85
C THR A 44 17.55 4.11 7.02
N GLY A 45 16.53 4.78 7.58
CA GLY A 45 16.66 5.80 8.62
C GLY A 45 17.15 7.16 8.09
N VAL A 46 17.48 7.24 6.81
CA VAL A 46 17.85 8.47 6.12
C VAL A 46 16.63 8.90 5.31
N ALA A 47 15.93 9.94 5.77
CA ALA A 47 14.85 10.54 5.01
C ALA A 47 15.43 11.31 3.82
N HIS A 48 14.98 10.98 2.61
CA HIS A 48 15.24 11.78 1.43
C HIS A 48 14.14 12.85 1.27
N PRO A 49 14.47 14.03 0.69
CA PRO A 49 13.51 15.11 0.52
C PRO A 49 12.23 14.72 -0.23
N ASP A 50 12.32 13.70 -1.09
CA ASP A 50 11.26 13.29 -2.01
C ASP A 50 10.51 12.03 -1.51
N ASP A 51 10.84 11.48 -0.33
CA ASP A 51 10.23 10.25 0.18
C ASP A 51 8.72 10.40 0.41
N ASP A 52 8.28 11.57 0.89
CA ASP A 52 6.86 11.85 1.13
C ASP A 52 6.08 11.96 -0.19
N GLU A 53 6.65 12.60 -1.22
CA GLU A 53 6.01 12.74 -2.53
C GLU A 53 5.94 11.39 -3.24
N ALA A 54 7.04 10.62 -3.24
CA ALA A 54 7.07 9.27 -3.78
C ALA A 54 6.07 8.33 -3.08
N LEU A 55 5.91 8.47 -1.76
CA LEU A 55 4.89 7.73 -1.02
C LEU A 55 3.48 8.15 -1.44
N MET A 56 3.20 9.45 -1.56
CA MET A 56 1.89 9.95 -2.01
C MET A 56 1.55 9.50 -3.43
N GLU A 57 2.51 9.53 -4.36
CA GLU A 57 2.33 9.03 -5.73
C GLU A 57 2.04 7.53 -5.73
N MET A 58 2.82 6.72 -5.00
CA MET A 58 2.58 5.28 -4.90
C MET A 58 1.19 4.96 -4.34
N LEU A 59 0.75 5.68 -3.30
CA LEU A 59 -0.58 5.52 -2.71
C LEU A 59 -1.70 5.97 -3.66
N SER A 60 -1.46 7.03 -4.43
CA SER A 60 -2.35 7.50 -5.49
C SER A 60 -2.52 6.44 -6.57
N ASP A 61 -1.42 5.83 -7.03
CA ASP A 61 -1.43 4.79 -8.07
C ASP A 61 -2.19 3.53 -7.64
N TRP A 62 -2.15 3.19 -6.36
CA TRP A 62 -2.95 2.09 -5.81
C TRP A 62 -4.44 2.42 -5.78
N GLY A 63 -4.77 3.69 -5.66
CA GLY A 63 -6.14 4.16 -5.58
C GLY A 63 -6.74 4.05 -4.17
N TRP A 64 -7.73 4.89 -3.91
CA TRP A 64 -8.51 4.90 -2.69
C TRP A 64 -9.64 3.85 -2.74
N ALA A 65 -9.67 2.97 -1.76
CA ALA A 65 -10.68 1.93 -1.55
C ALA A 65 -11.54 2.18 -0.29
N GLY A 66 -11.27 3.26 0.45
CA GLY A 66 -12.03 3.63 1.64
C GLY A 66 -13.47 4.03 1.31
N ARG A 67 -14.37 3.84 2.27
CA ARG A 67 -15.79 4.22 2.13
C ARG A 67 -16.02 5.73 2.31
N ASP A 68 -15.17 6.37 3.09
CA ASP A 68 -15.23 7.79 3.36
C ASP A 68 -14.44 8.58 2.31
N ASN A 69 -14.49 9.91 2.39
CA ASN A 69 -13.70 10.76 1.52
C ASN A 69 -12.19 10.50 1.73
N PRO A 70 -11.40 10.47 0.64
CA PRO A 70 -9.97 10.30 0.75
C PRO A 70 -9.31 11.51 1.46
N PRO A 71 -8.06 11.35 1.93
CA PRO A 71 -7.29 12.46 2.51
C PRO A 71 -7.20 13.67 1.57
N ALA A 72 -7.10 14.88 2.13
CA ALA A 72 -7.06 16.12 1.32
C ALA A 72 -5.88 16.21 0.33
N TRP A 73 -4.81 15.47 0.58
CA TRP A 73 -3.65 15.38 -0.33
C TRP A 73 -3.88 14.42 -1.50
N TYR A 74 -4.81 13.47 -1.37
CA TYR A 74 -5.04 12.43 -2.35
C TYR A 74 -5.55 13.02 -3.66
N ARG A 75 -4.94 12.60 -4.76
CA ARG A 75 -5.33 12.95 -6.12
C ARG A 75 -5.62 11.65 -6.84
N GLU A 76 -6.70 11.58 -7.58
CA GLU A 76 -6.90 10.43 -8.46
C GLU A 76 -5.86 10.49 -9.59
N PRO A 77 -5.21 9.36 -9.94
CA PRO A 77 -4.31 9.32 -11.08
C PRO A 77 -5.09 9.71 -12.33
N THR A 78 -4.64 10.76 -13.01
CA THR A 78 -5.27 11.25 -14.24
C THR A 78 -4.81 10.33 -15.37
N ASN A 79 -5.62 9.33 -15.71
CA ASN A 79 -5.35 8.40 -16.81
C ASN A 79 -5.39 9.11 -18.17
#